data_AF-A0A5A9ZYW8-F1
#
_entry.id   AF-A0A5A9ZYW8-F1
#
_cell.length_a   1.000
_cell.length_b   1.000
_cell.length_c   1.000
_cell.angle_alpha   90.00
_cell.angle_beta   90.00
_cell.angle_gamma   90.00
#
_symmetry.space_group_name_H-M   'P 1'
#
loop_
_entity.id
_entity.type
_entity.pdbx_description
1 polymer ?
#
loop_
_entity_poly.entity_id
_entity_poly.type
_entity_poly.pdbx_seq_one_letter_code
_entity_poly.pdbx_strand_id
1 'polypeptide(L)'
;SRGRPGVAHVFAFWESRAFYDSFMARSHDRLASSQAGTFKDQHATLFDHRFDVKTGFEPRFTETDLVRVAHCRVREERAEHFALMQEKVWNPAMAGSPGMVRGLFGEAPGHEFLVLSMWQSAAEHGKYRAERVERLALRAQIEADVVALTGDIVQLEPTWTV
;
A
#
# COMPACT_ATOMS: atom_id res chain seq x y z
N SER A 1 -4.05 0.56 12.58
CA SER A 1 -3.03 1.60 12.31
C SER A 1 -2.17 1.76 13.55
N ARG A 2 -0.87 2.02 13.41
CA ARG A 2 -0.01 2.35 14.56
C ARG A 2 -0.05 3.84 14.92
N GLY A 3 -0.29 4.71 13.95
CA GLY A 3 -0.31 6.17 14.16
C GLY A 3 -1.69 6.74 14.50
N ARG A 4 -2.77 5.99 14.22
CA ARG A 4 -4.16 6.45 14.36
C ARG A 4 -4.99 5.40 15.10
N PRO A 5 -5.15 5.53 16.43
CA PRO A 5 -6.01 4.64 17.21
C PRO A 5 -7.43 4.57 16.64
N GLY A 6 -8.01 3.37 16.61
CA GLY A 6 -9.35 3.13 16.05
C GLY A 6 -9.43 3.06 14.52
N VAL A 7 -8.33 3.26 13.79
CA VAL A 7 -8.30 3.09 12.33
C VAL A 7 -7.82 1.68 11.96
N ALA A 8 -8.70 0.92 11.31
CA ALA A 8 -8.37 -0.37 10.69
C ALA A 8 -8.03 -0.17 9.20
N HIS A 9 -7.08 -0.97 8.70
CA HIS A 9 -6.78 -1.07 7.27
C HIS A 9 -7.05 -2.52 6.85
N VAL A 10 -7.88 -2.71 5.83
CA VAL A 10 -8.23 -4.03 5.32
C VAL A 10 -7.70 -4.13 3.89
N PHE A 11 -6.87 -5.14 3.63
CA PHE A 11 -6.31 -5.39 2.31
C PHE A 11 -6.96 -6.64 1.74
N ALA A 12 -7.66 -6.50 0.62
CA ALA A 12 -8.23 -7.60 -0.14
C ALA A 12 -7.47 -7.74 -1.46
N PHE A 13 -7.04 -8.95 -1.78
CA PHE A 13 -6.31 -9.25 -3.01
C PHE A 13 -7.16 -10.16 -3.88
N TRP A 14 -7.22 -9.85 -5.18
CA TRP A 14 -8.03 -10.57 -6.14
C TRP A 14 -7.14 -11.06 -7.26
N GLU A 15 -7.35 -12.30 -7.69
CA GLU A 15 -6.63 -12.87 -8.84
C GLU A 15 -6.93 -12.10 -10.13
N SER A 16 -8.17 -11.62 -10.28
CA SER A 16 -8.58 -10.82 -11.44
C SER A 16 -9.72 -9.87 -11.10
N ARG A 17 -9.90 -8.86 -11.96
CA ARG A 17 -11.04 -7.94 -11.92
C ARG A 17 -12.39 -8.68 -11.96
N ALA A 18 -12.49 -9.74 -12.75
CA ALA A 18 -13.72 -10.53 -12.86
C ALA A 18 -14.08 -11.23 -11.54
N PHE A 19 -13.09 -11.74 -10.79
CA PHE A 19 -13.34 -12.32 -9.47
C PHE A 19 -13.76 -11.26 -8.44
N TYR A 20 -13.16 -10.08 -8.47
CA TYR A 20 -13.60 -8.95 -7.67
C TYR A 20 -15.05 -8.56 -7.98
N ASP A 21 -15.38 -8.32 -9.26
CA ASP A 21 -16.73 -7.91 -9.67
C ASP A 21 -17.77 -9.00 -9.31
N SER A 22 -17.42 -10.28 -9.47
CA SER A 22 -18.27 -11.42 -9.07
C SER A 22 -18.49 -11.49 -7.56
N PHE A 23 -17.49 -11.16 -6.74
CA PHE A 23 -17.65 -11.04 -5.30
C PHE A 23 -18.54 -9.85 -4.94
N MET A 24 -18.31 -8.69 -5.57
CA MET A 24 -19.08 -7.47 -5.36
C MET A 24 -20.55 -7.60 -5.80
N ALA A 25 -20.87 -8.53 -6.70
CA ALA A 25 -22.25 -8.82 -7.10
C ALA A 25 -23.02 -9.73 -6.12
N ARG A 26 -22.38 -10.25 -5.05
CA ARG A 26 -22.99 -11.19 -4.09
C ARG A 26 -23.44 -10.51 -2.80
N SER A 27 -24.14 -11.27 -1.95
CA SER A 27 -24.82 -10.81 -0.73
C SER A 27 -23.94 -10.39 0.47
N HIS A 28 -22.71 -9.92 0.26
CA HIS A 28 -21.85 -9.44 1.37
C HIS A 28 -22.34 -8.09 1.93
N ASP A 29 -23.09 -7.30 1.14
CA ASP A 29 -23.76 -6.09 1.61
C ASP A 29 -24.70 -6.34 2.79
N ARG A 30 -25.34 -7.51 2.88
CA ARG A 30 -26.19 -7.86 4.04
C ARG A 30 -25.36 -8.05 5.30
N LEU A 31 -24.18 -8.66 5.18
CA LEU A 31 -23.26 -8.82 6.31
C LEU A 31 -22.75 -7.45 6.76
N ALA A 32 -22.31 -6.60 5.83
CA ALA A 32 -21.90 -5.23 6.13
C ALA A 32 -23.02 -4.42 6.80
N SER A 33 -24.25 -4.52 6.29
CA SER A 33 -25.42 -3.83 6.86
C SER A 33 -25.74 -4.26 8.30
N SER A 34 -25.50 -5.53 8.65
CA SER A 34 -25.70 -6.02 10.03
C SER A 34 -24.67 -5.47 11.03
N GLN A 35 -23.59 -4.86 10.53
CA GLN A 35 -22.54 -4.21 11.31
C GLN A 35 -22.67 -2.68 11.30
N ALA A 36 -23.80 -2.14 10.84
CA ALA A 36 -24.04 -0.70 10.83
C ALA A 36 -23.84 -0.10 12.22
N GLY A 37 -23.06 0.98 12.31
CA GLY A 37 -22.75 1.69 13.56
C GLY A 37 -21.56 1.13 14.34
N THR A 38 -20.96 0.00 13.94
CA THR A 38 -19.72 -0.51 14.58
C THR A 38 -18.46 0.11 13.99
N PHE A 39 -18.57 0.72 12.81
CA PHE A 39 -17.53 1.49 12.14
C PHE A 39 -18.12 2.76 11.50
N LYS A 40 -17.24 3.69 11.13
CA LYS A 40 -17.57 4.92 10.43
C LYS A 40 -16.47 5.27 9.44
N ASP A 41 -16.72 6.24 8.59
CA ASP A 41 -15.72 6.82 7.67
C ASP A 41 -15.05 5.76 6.78
N GLN A 42 -15.83 4.77 6.32
CA GLN A 42 -15.34 3.74 5.42
C GLN A 42 -14.92 4.36 4.09
N HIS A 43 -13.70 4.06 3.68
CA HIS A 43 -13.17 4.39 2.37
C HIS A 43 -12.60 3.13 1.73
N ALA A 44 -12.98 2.87 0.49
CA ALA A 44 -12.53 1.72 -0.29
C ALA A 44 -12.09 2.18 -1.66
N THR A 45 -10.89 1.78 -2.04
CA THR A 45 -10.30 2.09 -3.35
C THR A 45 -9.74 0.81 -3.93
N LEU A 46 -10.09 0.51 -5.18
CA LEU A 46 -9.54 -0.62 -5.92
C LEU A 46 -8.33 -0.13 -6.72
N PHE A 47 -7.21 -0.83 -6.57
CA PHE A 47 -5.97 -0.55 -7.30
C PHE A 47 -5.68 -1.72 -8.24
N ASP A 48 -5.41 -1.41 -9.50
CA ASP A 48 -4.84 -2.35 -10.45
C ASP A 48 -3.34 -2.53 -10.16
N HIS A 49 -2.88 -3.78 -10.11
CA HIS A 49 -1.46 -4.07 -9.94
C HIS A 49 -0.66 -3.58 -11.15
N ARG A 50 0.38 -2.80 -10.90
CA ARG A 50 1.32 -2.33 -11.93
C ARG A 50 2.58 -3.19 -11.94
N PHE A 51 3.22 -3.34 -10.78
CA PHE A 51 4.42 -4.15 -10.60
C PHE A 51 4.74 -4.39 -9.12
N ASP A 52 5.62 -5.36 -8.86
CA ASP A 52 6.13 -5.63 -7.54
C ASP A 52 7.17 -4.59 -7.12
N VAL A 53 7.14 -4.17 -5.85
CA VAL A 53 8.21 -3.36 -5.25
C VAL A 53 9.48 -4.19 -5.09
N LYS A 54 9.30 -5.47 -4.75
CA LYS A 54 10.32 -6.50 -4.71
C LYS A 54 9.72 -7.77 -5.32
N THR A 55 10.37 -8.30 -6.35
CA THR A 55 9.88 -9.42 -7.18
C THR A 55 9.38 -10.58 -6.35
N GLY A 56 8.25 -11.16 -6.77
CA GLY A 56 7.64 -12.33 -6.13
C GLY A 56 6.66 -11.94 -5.04
N PHE A 57 5.88 -10.88 -5.28
CA PHE A 57 4.78 -10.53 -4.40
C PHE A 57 3.78 -11.68 -4.33
N GLU A 58 3.44 -12.04 -3.10
CA GLU A 58 2.30 -12.89 -2.78
C GLU A 58 1.62 -12.28 -1.55
N PRO A 59 0.28 -12.33 -1.45
CA PRO A 59 -0.45 -11.78 -0.31
C PRO A 59 -0.35 -12.72 0.91
N ARG A 60 0.88 -13.05 1.32
CA ARG A 60 1.19 -13.86 2.51
C ARG A 60 1.90 -12.99 3.54
N PHE A 61 1.34 -12.96 4.75
CA PHE A 61 1.74 -12.03 5.80
C PHE A 61 2.45 -12.72 6.98
N THR A 62 2.68 -14.03 6.93
CA THR A 62 3.23 -14.84 8.03
C THR A 62 4.65 -14.48 8.46
N GLU A 63 5.44 -13.85 7.58
CA GLU A 63 6.83 -13.44 7.83
C GLU A 63 6.96 -11.91 8.01
N THR A 64 5.84 -11.25 8.25
CA THR A 64 5.73 -9.79 8.27
C THR A 64 5.07 -9.36 9.57
N ASP A 65 5.71 -8.45 10.29
CA ASP A 65 5.11 -7.82 11.47
C ASP A 65 4.38 -6.53 11.11
N LEU A 66 4.80 -5.92 9.99
CA LEU A 66 4.45 -4.56 9.65
C LEU A 66 4.23 -4.38 8.14
N VAL A 67 3.14 -3.71 7.81
CA VAL A 67 2.86 -3.22 6.46
C VAL A 67 2.93 -1.70 6.48
N ARG A 68 3.73 -1.11 5.58
CA ARG A 68 3.70 0.32 5.29
C ARG A 68 2.92 0.54 4.02
N VAL A 69 1.95 1.44 4.09
CA VAL A 69 1.20 1.93 2.93
C VAL A 69 1.52 3.39 2.70
N ALA A 70 1.72 3.78 1.45
CA ALA A 70 1.56 5.15 1.02
C ALA A 70 0.58 5.23 -0.13
N HIS A 71 -0.39 6.11 0.05
CA HIS A 71 -1.38 6.47 -0.93
C HIS A 71 -1.05 7.86 -1.45
N CYS A 72 -0.74 7.94 -2.73
CA CYS A 72 -0.24 9.14 -3.40
C CYS A 72 -1.24 9.56 -4.45
N ARG A 73 -1.68 10.82 -4.43
CA ARG A 73 -2.36 11.44 -5.56
C ARG A 73 -1.34 12.26 -6.34
N VAL A 74 -1.18 11.96 -7.61
CA VAL A 74 -0.11 12.50 -8.46
C VAL A 74 -0.73 13.46 -9.48
N ARG A 75 0.03 14.48 -9.89
CA ARG A 75 -0.37 15.38 -10.97
C ARG A 75 -0.47 14.58 -12.27
N GLU A 76 -1.49 14.84 -13.08
CA GLU A 76 -1.78 14.08 -14.30
C GLU A 76 -0.57 14.00 -15.24
N GLU A 77 0.09 15.13 -15.48
CA GLU A 77 1.27 15.23 -16.33
C GLU A 77 2.54 14.58 -15.74
N ARG A 78 2.48 14.14 -14.49
CA ARG A 78 3.60 13.54 -13.74
C ARG A 78 3.39 12.06 -13.42
N ALA A 79 2.23 11.49 -13.75
CA ALA A 79 1.88 10.10 -13.40
C ALA A 79 2.91 9.08 -13.92
N GLU A 80 3.31 9.19 -15.19
CA GLU A 80 4.32 8.29 -15.79
C GLU A 80 5.69 8.47 -15.15
N HIS A 81 6.10 9.72 -14.89
CA HIS A 81 7.37 10.01 -14.22
C HIS A 81 7.37 9.42 -12.79
N PHE A 82 6.28 9.58 -12.05
CA PHE A 82 6.14 9.04 -10.70
C PHE A 82 6.27 7.51 -10.68
N ALA A 83 5.55 6.82 -11.57
CA ALA A 83 5.64 5.36 -11.71
C ALA A 83 7.06 4.91 -12.08
N LEU A 84 7.73 5.63 -13.00
CA LEU A 84 9.12 5.36 -13.37
C LEU A 84 10.08 5.57 -12.19
N MET A 85 9.93 6.64 -11.42
CA MET A 85 10.76 6.88 -10.24
C MET A 85 10.51 5.85 -9.15
N GLN A 86 9.26 5.42 -8.98
CA GLN A 86 8.93 4.29 -8.11
C GLN A 86 9.72 3.05 -8.52
N GLU A 87 9.69 2.69 -9.81
CA GLU A 87 10.34 1.49 -10.33
C GLU A 87 11.88 1.56 -10.29
N LYS A 88 12.47 2.72 -10.66
CA LYS A 88 13.93 2.84 -10.88
C LYS A 88 14.70 3.41 -9.69
N VAL A 89 14.04 4.10 -8.76
CA VAL A 89 14.69 4.76 -7.62
C VAL A 89 14.21 4.16 -6.30
N TRP A 90 12.90 4.09 -6.09
CA TRP A 90 12.35 3.64 -4.81
C TRP A 90 12.41 2.14 -4.62
N ASN A 91 11.98 1.35 -5.61
CA ASN A 91 11.95 -0.11 -5.53
C ASN A 91 13.34 -0.71 -5.25
N PRO A 92 14.43 -0.33 -5.95
CA PRO A 92 15.76 -0.87 -5.66
C PRO A 92 16.23 -0.51 -4.24
N ALA A 93 15.93 0.70 -3.78
CA ALA A 93 16.30 1.13 -2.43
C ALA A 93 15.53 0.38 -1.34
N MET A 94 14.23 0.13 -1.54
CA MET A 94 13.42 -0.67 -0.62
C MET A 94 13.83 -2.14 -0.65
N ALA A 95 13.91 -2.74 -1.83
CA ALA A 95 14.23 -4.16 -1.99
C ALA A 95 15.64 -4.52 -1.45
N GLY A 96 16.59 -3.58 -1.52
CA GLY A 96 17.92 -3.73 -0.94
C GLY A 96 18.03 -3.40 0.55
N SER A 97 16.92 -2.99 1.21
CA SER A 97 16.93 -2.71 2.65
C SER A 97 16.76 -4.01 3.45
N PRO A 98 17.61 -4.27 4.46
CA PRO A 98 17.40 -5.38 5.39
C PRO A 98 15.99 -5.35 5.98
N GLY A 99 15.38 -6.53 6.11
CA GLY A 99 14.02 -6.68 6.66
C GLY A 99 12.88 -6.34 5.71
N MET A 100 13.12 -5.81 4.50
CA MET A 100 12.07 -5.67 3.49
C MET A 100 11.72 -7.04 2.90
N VAL A 101 10.48 -7.50 3.11
CA VAL A 101 10.01 -8.82 2.71
C VAL A 101 9.56 -8.77 1.25
N ARG A 102 8.47 -8.07 0.97
CA ARG A 102 7.78 -7.97 -0.33
C ARG A 102 7.04 -6.63 -0.42
N GLY A 103 6.54 -6.28 -1.60
CA GLY A 103 5.62 -5.16 -1.74
C GLY A 103 5.08 -5.07 -3.14
N LEU A 104 4.08 -4.22 -3.33
CA LEU A 104 3.49 -3.95 -4.63
C LEU A 104 3.30 -2.45 -4.85
N PHE A 105 3.21 -2.12 -6.13
CA PHE A 105 2.77 -0.83 -6.62
C PHE A 105 1.48 -1.02 -7.42
N GLY A 106 0.45 -0.28 -7.03
CA GLY A 106 -0.83 -0.30 -7.71
C GLY A 106 -1.30 1.10 -8.08
N GLU A 107 -2.20 1.18 -9.04
CA GLU A 107 -2.81 2.41 -9.51
C GLU A 107 -4.33 2.29 -9.55
N ALA A 108 -5.01 3.35 -9.14
CA ALA A 108 -6.44 3.53 -9.24
C ALA A 108 -6.74 4.72 -10.18
N PRO A 109 -7.98 4.84 -10.68
CA PRO A 109 -8.39 5.98 -11.51
C PRO A 109 -8.06 7.33 -10.86
N GLY A 110 -7.76 8.34 -11.69
CA GLY A 110 -7.40 9.67 -11.20
C GLY A 110 -5.94 9.82 -10.75
N HIS A 111 -5.05 8.93 -11.21
CA HIS A 111 -3.63 8.93 -10.88
C HIS A 111 -3.37 8.83 -9.37
N GLU A 112 -4.18 7.98 -8.74
CA GLU A 112 -4.00 7.57 -7.35
C GLU A 112 -3.15 6.30 -7.31
N PHE A 113 -2.06 6.34 -6.57
CA PHE A 113 -1.12 5.23 -6.49
C PHE A 113 -1.02 4.71 -5.06
N LEU A 114 -0.90 3.39 -4.93
CA LEU A 114 -0.64 2.72 -3.67
C LEU A 114 0.73 2.04 -3.73
N VAL A 115 1.60 2.39 -2.79
CA VAL A 115 2.83 1.64 -2.50
C VAL A 115 2.61 0.88 -1.20
N LEU A 116 2.46 -0.44 -1.31
CA LEU A 116 2.41 -1.35 -0.15
C LEU A 116 3.76 -2.03 0.01
N SER A 117 4.31 -2.01 1.21
CA SER A 117 5.59 -2.64 1.53
C SER A 117 5.51 -3.40 2.85
N MET A 118 5.99 -4.63 2.87
CA MET A 118 5.96 -5.56 3.99
C MET A 118 7.34 -5.66 4.62
N TRP A 119 7.41 -5.53 5.93
CA TRP A 119 8.65 -5.49 6.70
C TRP A 119 8.63 -6.50 7.83
N GLN A 120 9.78 -7.15 8.04
CA GLN A 120 9.98 -8.11 9.14
C GLN A 120 9.79 -7.46 10.50
N SER A 121 10.14 -6.17 10.65
CA SER A 121 9.91 -5.45 11.89
C SER A 121 9.85 -3.94 11.69
N ALA A 122 9.35 -3.26 12.72
CA ALA A 122 9.36 -1.80 12.78
C ALA A 122 10.77 -1.20 12.85
N ALA A 123 11.72 -1.91 13.46
CA ALA A 123 13.09 -1.45 13.58
C ALA A 123 13.77 -1.41 12.21
N GLU A 124 13.60 -2.47 11.40
CA GLU A 124 14.16 -2.53 10.05
C GLU A 124 13.57 -1.47 9.12
N HIS A 125 12.25 -1.26 9.16
CA HIS A 125 11.63 -0.14 8.44
C HIS A 125 12.15 1.23 8.95
N GLY A 126 12.38 1.37 10.26
CA GLY A 126 12.91 2.60 10.86
C GLY A 126 14.30 2.97 10.33
N LYS A 127 15.20 1.98 10.17
CA LYS A 127 16.54 2.18 9.60
C LYS A 127 16.48 2.70 8.16
N TYR A 128 15.64 2.10 7.33
CA TYR A 128 15.40 2.56 5.95
C TYR A 128 14.96 4.03 5.91
N ARG A 129 14.05 4.43 6.81
CA ARG A 129 13.50 5.79 6.85
C ARG A 129 14.56 6.85 7.16
N ALA A 130 15.35 6.62 8.22
CA ALA A 130 16.27 7.63 8.74
C ALA A 130 17.41 7.98 7.76
N GLU A 131 17.89 7.01 6.99
CA GLU A 131 19.13 7.18 6.22
C GLU A 131 18.91 7.58 4.75
N ARG A 132 17.74 7.27 4.19
CA ARG A 132 17.58 7.22 2.72
C ARG A 132 16.45 8.04 2.16
N VAL A 133 15.37 8.28 2.92
CA VAL A 133 14.11 8.78 2.36
C VAL A 133 14.24 10.19 1.78
N GLU A 134 14.87 11.14 2.47
CA GLU A 134 15.00 12.51 1.98
C GLU A 134 15.79 12.58 0.67
N ARG A 135 16.93 11.88 0.62
CA ARG A 135 17.77 11.81 -0.59
C ARG A 135 17.02 11.14 -1.76
N LEU A 136 16.25 10.10 -1.49
CA LEU A 136 15.44 9.42 -2.51
C LEU A 136 14.30 10.33 -3.00
N ALA A 137 13.65 11.07 -2.09
CA ALA A 137 12.59 12.01 -2.42
C ALA A 137 13.08 13.13 -3.35
N LEU A 138 14.26 13.69 -3.07
CA LEU A 138 14.89 14.68 -3.94
C LEU A 138 15.23 14.09 -5.31
N ARG A 139 15.87 12.91 -5.35
CA ARG A 139 16.24 12.23 -6.60
C ARG A 139 15.02 11.86 -7.45
N ALA A 140 13.93 11.46 -6.81
CA ALA A 140 12.66 11.10 -7.45
C ALA A 140 11.77 12.31 -7.77
N GLN A 141 12.16 13.53 -7.37
CA GLN A 141 11.37 14.75 -7.56
C GLN A 141 9.94 14.64 -6.99
N ILE A 142 9.78 14.02 -5.81
CA ILE A 142 8.45 13.68 -5.27
C ILE A 142 7.55 14.92 -5.12
N GLU A 143 8.12 16.08 -4.78
CA GLU A 143 7.36 17.33 -4.59
C GLU A 143 6.75 17.84 -5.90
N ALA A 144 7.44 17.63 -7.03
CA ALA A 144 6.94 17.99 -8.35
C ALA A 144 5.83 17.03 -8.79
N ASP A 145 5.92 15.75 -8.42
CA ASP A 145 4.97 14.73 -8.86
C ASP A 145 3.70 14.72 -8.00
N VAL A 146 3.83 14.79 -6.68
CA VAL A 146 2.75 14.44 -5.74
C VAL A 146 1.95 15.68 -5.31
N VAL A 147 0.61 15.58 -5.43
CA VAL A 147 -0.35 16.58 -4.92
C VAL A 147 -0.68 16.29 -3.45
N ALA A 148 -0.87 15.01 -3.11
CA ALA A 148 -1.14 14.58 -1.75
C ALA A 148 -0.46 13.24 -1.49
N LEU A 149 0.23 13.15 -0.37
CA LEU A 149 0.83 11.92 0.13
C LEU A 149 0.21 11.63 1.49
N THR A 150 -0.51 10.52 1.59
CA THR A 150 -0.94 9.97 2.88
C THR A 150 -0.39 8.57 3.03
N GLY A 151 -0.39 8.04 4.25
CA GLY A 151 0.15 6.72 4.47
C GLY A 151 -0.01 6.31 5.92
N ASP A 152 0.30 5.05 6.17
CA ASP A 152 0.23 4.50 7.51
C ASP A 152 1.24 3.37 7.67
N ILE A 153 1.55 3.13 8.93
CA ILE A 153 2.26 1.94 9.38
C ILE A 153 1.22 1.07 10.06
N VAL A 154 0.94 -0.08 9.46
CA VAL A 154 -0.07 -1.03 9.89
C VAL A 154 0.63 -2.20 10.57
N GLN A 155 0.29 -2.41 11.84
CA GLN A 155 0.61 -3.66 12.52
C GLN A 155 -0.40 -4.71 12.08
N LEU A 156 0.10 -5.89 11.74
CA LEU A 156 -0.75 -7.00 11.32
C LEU A 156 -1.41 -7.67 12.53
N GLU A 157 -2.67 -8.03 12.37
CA GLU A 157 -3.44 -8.81 13.33
C GLU A 157 -3.57 -10.23 12.75
N PRO A 158 -2.83 -11.23 13.26
CA PRO A 158 -2.81 -12.57 12.69
C PRO A 158 -4.19 -13.22 12.63
N THR A 159 -5.06 -12.92 13.60
CA THR A 159 -6.43 -13.49 13.64
C THR A 159 -7.33 -12.96 12.52
N TRP A 160 -6.91 -11.92 11.79
CA TRP A 160 -7.65 -11.33 10.67
C TRP A 160 -7.12 -11.76 9.30
N THR A 161 -6.10 -12.62 9.25
CA THR A 161 -5.58 -13.17 8.00
C THR A 161 -6.41 -14.40 7.60
N VAL A 162 -6.95 -14.39 6.37
CA VAL A 162 -7.84 -15.43 5.81
C VAL A 162 -7.15 -16.19 4.70
#